data_AF-A0AAU3GEU9-F1
#
_entry.id   AF-A0AAU3GEU9-F1
#
_cell.length_a   1.000
_cell.length_b   1.000
_cell.length_c   1.000
_cell.angle_alpha   90.00
_cell.angle_beta   90.00
_cell.angle_gamma   90.00
#
_symmetry.space_group_name_H-M   'P 1'
#
loop_
_entity.id
_entity.type
_entity.pdbx_description
1 polymer ?
#
loop_
_entity_poly.entity_id
_entity_poly.type
_entity_poly.pdbx_seq_one_letter_code
_entity_poly.pdbx_strand_id
1 'polypeptide(L)'
;MSEALKCTRCGSRVAICETVEGWLDWGLAVLGDDGVVRPERCEHPPPVMADNSTPKATYAVCDNTRCGHRWKLRRRFDSASLPADGEQTGGDRG
;
A
#
# COMPACT_ATOMS: atom_id res chain seq x y z
N MET A 1 15.71 23.00 10.03
CA MET A 1 15.99 22.45 8.69
C MET A 1 15.77 20.95 8.75
N SER A 2 14.96 20.38 7.86
CA SER A 2 14.74 18.93 7.76
C SER A 2 15.64 18.35 6.67
N GLU A 3 16.30 17.22 6.95
CA GLU A 3 17.17 16.51 6.00
C GLU A 3 16.50 15.21 5.54
N ALA A 4 16.73 14.82 4.28
CA ALA A 4 16.21 13.57 3.74
C ALA A 4 16.92 12.35 4.35
N LEU A 5 16.15 11.39 4.84
CA LEU A 5 16.69 10.12 5.35
C LEU A 5 17.42 9.34 4.24
N LYS A 6 18.55 8.75 4.63
CA LYS A 6 19.40 7.92 3.76
C LYS A 6 19.40 6.48 4.22
N CYS A 7 19.46 5.57 3.26
CA CYS A 7 19.58 4.14 3.51
C CYS A 7 20.93 3.86 4.18
N THR A 8 20.90 3.23 5.35
CA THR A 8 22.12 2.90 6.10
C THR A 8 23.00 1.83 5.43
N ARG A 9 22.51 1.16 4.37
CA ARG A 9 23.27 0.15 3.62
C ARG A 9 23.92 0.68 2.36
N CYS A 10 23.24 1.54 1.60
CA CYS A 10 23.73 1.98 0.27
C CYS A 10 23.72 3.50 0.07
N GLY A 11 23.32 4.29 1.07
CA GLY A 11 23.29 5.75 0.99
C GLY A 11 22.19 6.35 0.11
N SER A 12 21.42 5.53 -0.62
CA SER A 12 20.29 5.97 -1.44
C SER A 12 19.16 6.55 -0.60
N ARG A 13 18.16 7.19 -1.22
CA ARG A 13 17.08 7.83 -0.46
C ARG A 13 16.16 6.77 0.12
N VAL A 14 15.36 7.20 1.09
CA VAL A 14 14.35 6.37 1.74
C VAL A 14 12.97 6.94 1.42
N ALA A 15 12.08 6.10 0.93
CA ALA A 15 10.66 6.36 0.76
C ALA A 15 9.88 5.86 1.98
N ILE A 16 8.67 6.38 2.16
CA ILE A 16 7.68 5.87 3.12
C ILE A 16 6.68 5.01 2.36
N CYS A 17 6.41 3.81 2.86
CA CYS A 17 5.40 2.91 2.30
C CYS A 17 4.47 2.43 3.40
N GLU A 18 3.20 2.25 3.06
CA GLU A 18 2.21 1.68 3.96
C GLU A 18 1.70 0.36 3.39
N THR A 19 1.49 -0.62 4.27
CA THR A 19 0.78 -1.83 3.89
C THR A 19 -0.70 -1.63 4.16
N VAL A 20 -1.50 -1.71 3.10
CA VAL A 20 -2.95 -1.78 3.17
C VAL A 20 -3.38 -3.24 3.12
N GLU A 21 -4.39 -3.60 3.92
CA GLU A 21 -5.11 -4.86 3.74
C GLU A 21 -6.42 -4.54 3.01
N GLY A 22 -6.76 -5.38 2.04
CA GLY A 22 -8.01 -5.30 1.31
C GLY A 22 -8.79 -6.59 1.42
N TRP A 23 -10.11 -6.46 1.40
CA TRP A 23 -11.03 -7.57 1.30
C TRP A 23 -11.79 -7.44 -0.01
N LEU A 24 -11.91 -8.54 -0.75
CA LEU A 24 -12.78 -8.62 -1.92
C LEU A 24 -14.10 -9.23 -1.46
N ASP A 25 -15.18 -8.48 -1.62
CA ASP A 25 -16.53 -9.00 -1.42
C ASP A 25 -16.97 -9.73 -2.69
N TRP A 26 -17.12 -11.05 -2.60
CA TRP A 26 -17.61 -11.91 -3.70
C TRP A 26 -19.13 -12.12 -3.66
N GLY A 27 -19.84 -11.38 -2.79
CA GLY A 27 -21.26 -11.55 -2.54
C GLY A 27 -21.58 -12.68 -1.56
N LEU A 28 -22.83 -13.12 -1.57
CA LEU A 28 -23.30 -14.18 -0.67
C LEU A 28 -22.60 -15.52 -0.96
N ALA A 29 -22.31 -16.27 0.10
CA ALA A 29 -21.78 -17.63 -0.01
C ALA A 29 -22.91 -18.66 0.09
N VAL A 30 -22.82 -19.72 -0.71
CA VAL A 30 -23.71 -20.88 -0.67
C VAL A 30 -22.91 -22.15 -0.36
N LEU A 31 -23.50 -23.06 0.42
CA LEU A 31 -22.95 -24.39 0.69
C LEU A 31 -23.57 -25.37 -0.30
N GLY A 32 -22.75 -25.99 -1.16
CA GLY A 32 -23.22 -27.02 -2.08
C GLY A 32 -23.49 -28.36 -1.39
N ASP A 33 -24.25 -29.23 -2.05
CA ASP A 33 -24.54 -30.59 -1.56
C ASP A 33 -23.29 -31.48 -1.48
N ASP A 34 -22.21 -31.08 -2.14
CA ASP A 34 -20.87 -31.66 -2.06
C ASP A 34 -20.06 -31.15 -0.86
N GLY A 35 -20.65 -30.29 -0.02
CA GLY A 35 -20.00 -29.66 1.12
C GLY A 35 -19.05 -28.52 0.77
N VAL A 36 -18.99 -28.11 -0.51
CA VAL A 36 -18.10 -27.04 -0.97
C VAL A 36 -18.80 -25.69 -0.86
N VAL A 37 -18.14 -24.71 -0.23
CA VAL A 37 -18.60 -23.32 -0.18
C VAL A 37 -18.24 -22.62 -1.49
N ARG A 38 -19.22 -22.00 -2.14
CA ARG A 38 -19.07 -21.26 -3.40
C ARG A 38 -19.75 -19.89 -3.32
N PRO A 39 -19.37 -18.91 -4.15
CA PRO A 39 -20.19 -17.71 -4.33
C PRO A 39 -21.58 -18.10 -4.86
N GLU A 40 -22.64 -17.43 -4.39
CA GLU A 40 -23.99 -17.59 -4.92
C GLU A 40 -24.07 -17.23 -6.42
N ARG A 41 -23.26 -16.25 -6.84
CA ARG A 41 -23.14 -15.79 -8.23
C ARG A 41 -21.68 -15.81 -8.66
N CYS A 42 -21.38 -16.48 -9.77
CA CYS A 42 -20.09 -16.41 -10.45
C CYS A 42 -20.01 -15.21 -11.40
N GLU A 43 -20.42 -14.03 -10.94
CA GLU A 43 -20.14 -12.79 -11.65
C GLU A 43 -18.86 -12.21 -11.06
N HIS A 44 -17.97 -11.65 -11.89
CA HIS A 44 -16.79 -10.95 -11.38
C HIS A 44 -17.29 -9.86 -10.42
N PRO A 45 -16.95 -9.91 -9.12
CA PRO A 45 -17.41 -8.88 -8.22
C PRO A 45 -16.85 -7.55 -8.70
N PRO A 46 -17.62 -6.45 -8.62
CA PRO A 46 -17.01 -5.15 -8.73
C PRO A 46 -15.89 -5.11 -7.69
N PRO A 47 -14.68 -4.63 -8.01
CA PRO A 47 -13.67 -4.45 -7.01
C PRO A 47 -14.23 -3.48 -5.97
N VAL A 48 -14.74 -4.02 -4.86
CA VAL A 48 -14.94 -3.22 -3.66
C VAL A 48 -13.53 -2.83 -3.28
N MET A 49 -13.24 -1.55 -3.55
CA MET A 49 -11.95 -0.95 -3.24
C MET A 49 -11.60 -1.40 -1.82
N ALA A 50 -10.49 -2.13 -1.71
CA ALA A 50 -9.91 -2.53 -0.45
C ALA A 50 -10.15 -1.42 0.58
N ASP A 51 -10.72 -1.74 1.74
CA ASP A 51 -10.85 -0.77 2.82
C ASP A 51 -9.45 -0.34 3.26
N ASN A 52 -8.90 0.64 2.53
CA ASN A 52 -7.58 1.21 2.74
C ASN A 52 -7.57 2.13 3.97
N SER A 53 -8.67 2.20 4.74
CA SER A 53 -8.80 3.13 5.86
C SER A 53 -7.84 2.83 7.00
N THR A 54 -7.30 1.60 7.08
CA THR A 54 -6.40 1.21 8.17
C THR A 54 -5.07 0.66 7.65
N PRO A 55 -4.02 1.50 7.57
CA PRO A 55 -2.65 1.03 7.36
C PRO A 55 -2.24 0.04 8.45
N LYS A 56 -1.88 -1.19 8.07
CA LYS A 56 -1.41 -2.22 9.02
C LYS A 56 -0.02 -1.92 9.58
N ALA A 57 0.82 -1.30 8.78
CA ALA A 57 2.18 -0.94 9.15
C ALA A 57 2.74 0.08 8.16
N THR A 58 3.49 1.04 8.69
CA THR A 58 4.28 1.98 7.90
C THR A 58 5.75 1.53 7.90
N TYR A 59 6.40 1.62 6.76
CA TYR A 59 7.78 1.25 6.54
C TYR A 59 8.56 2.43 5.95
N ALA A 60 9.82 2.53 6.34
CA ALA A 60 10.84 3.19 5.54
C ALA A 60 11.42 2.15 4.56
N VAL A 61 11.52 2.47 3.28
CA VAL A 61 12.00 1.56 2.23
C VAL A 61 13.06 2.27 1.39
N CYS A 62 14.17 1.60 1.13
CA CYS A 62 15.20 2.11 0.24
C CYS A 62 14.67 2.19 -1.20
N ASP A 63 14.84 3.34 -1.85
CA ASP A 63 14.38 3.56 -3.24
C ASP A 63 15.21 2.81 -4.30
N ASN A 64 16.43 2.38 -3.94
CA ASN A 64 17.25 1.52 -4.78
C ASN A 64 16.69 0.09 -4.79
N THR A 65 16.03 -0.27 -5.90
CA THR A 65 15.41 -1.58 -6.11
C THR A 65 16.38 -2.76 -5.98
N ARG A 66 17.69 -2.54 -6.20
CA ARG A 66 18.71 -3.58 -5.98
C ARG A 66 19.10 -3.77 -4.52
N CYS A 67 18.86 -2.77 -3.67
CA CYS A 67 19.18 -2.82 -2.24
C CYS A 67 18.08 -3.53 -1.43
N GLY A 68 16.82 -3.16 -1.68
CA GLY A 68 15.64 -3.78 -1.06
C GLY A 68 15.52 -3.65 0.46
N HIS A 69 16.34 -2.80 1.09
CA HIS A 69 16.30 -2.60 2.53
C HIS A 69 15.01 -1.92 2.97
N ARG A 70 14.41 -2.44 4.05
CA ARG A 70 13.17 -1.93 4.64
C ARG A 70 13.23 -1.94 6.16
N TRP A 71 12.62 -0.94 6.79
CA TRP A 71 12.51 -0.80 8.25
C TRP A 71 11.06 -0.54 8.62
N LYS A 72 10.51 -1.34 9.54
CA LYS A 72 9.20 -1.03 10.13
C LYS A 72 9.32 0.20 11.01
N LEU A 73 8.52 1.22 10.74
CA LEU A 73 8.49 2.42 11.57
C LEU A 73 7.76 2.12 12.88
N ARG A 74 8.35 2.54 14.00
CA ARG A 74 7.73 2.41 15.34
C ARG A 74 6.89 3.62 15.72
N ARG A 75 7.17 4.77 15.13
CA ARG A 75 6.41 6.02 15.33
C ARG A 75 5.36 6.14 14.23
N ARG A 76 4.23 6.76 14.55
CA ARG A 76 3.21 7.11 13.55
C ARG A 76 3.84 8.05 12.51
N PHE A 77 3.54 7.76 11.25
CA PHE A 77 3.74 8.70 10.16
C PHE A 77 2.57 9.68 10.17
N ASP A 78 2.88 10.98 10.20
CA ASP A 78 1.87 12.04 10.19
C ASP A 78 1.71 12.58 8.77
N SER A 79 0.76 12.00 8.03
CA SER A 79 0.44 12.40 6.66
C SER A 79 -0.29 13.74 6.57
N ALA A 80 -0.88 14.25 7.66
CA ALA A 80 -1.57 15.54 7.68
C ALA A 80 -0.60 16.73 7.58
N SER A 81 0.69 16.48 7.79
CA SER A 81 1.76 17.45 7.61
C SER A 81 2.28 17.54 6.16
N LEU A 82 1.82 16.66 5.26
CA LEU A 82 2.17 16.73 3.85
C LEU A 82 1.40 17.88 3.20
N PRO A 83 2.05 18.66 2.31
CA PRO A 83 1.32 19.62 1.50
C PRO A 83 0.25 18.88 0.71
N ALA A 84 -1.00 19.37 0.79
CA ALA A 84 -2.06 18.91 -0.09
C ALA A 84 -1.56 19.13 -1.53
N ASP A 85 -1.53 18.03 -2.28
CA ASP A 85 -1.39 18.03 -3.74
C ASP A 85 0.02 18.37 -4.27
N GLY A 86 0.86 17.34 -4.34
CA GLY A 86 1.92 17.30 -5.34
C GLY A 86 1.29 17.04 -6.71
N GLU A 87 0.82 18.11 -7.35
CA GLU A 87 0.50 18.11 -8.78
C GLU A 87 1.75 17.63 -9.55
N GLN A 88 1.75 16.36 -9.94
CA GLN A 88 2.71 15.81 -10.89
C GLN A 88 2.42 16.47 -12.25
N THR A 89 2.96 17.68 -12.43
CA THR A 89 3.14 18.24 -13.77
C THR A 89 4.06 17.28 -14.51
N GLY A 90 3.48 16.59 -15.50
CA GLY A 90 4.21 15.74 -16.43
C GLY A 90 5.35 16.53 -17.03
N GLY A 91 6.57 16.19 -16.61
CA GLY A 91 7.78 16.65 -17.26
C GLY A 91 7.96 15.85 -18.55
N ASP A 92 7.24 16.25 -19.59
CA ASP A 92 7.57 15.92 -20.96
C ASP A 92 9.00 16.41 -21.24
N ARG A 93 9.90 15.48 -21.54
CA ARG A 93 11.23 15.76 -22.06
C ARG A 93 11.63 14.67 -23.04
N GLY A 94 11.63 15.02 -24.32
CA GLY A 94 12.48 14.42 -25.35
C GLY A 94 11.72 14.04 -26.61
#